data_AF-A0A8X8W3W0-F1
#
_entry.id   AF-A0A8X8W3W0-F1
#
_cell.length_a   1.000
_cell.length_b   1.000
_cell.length_c   1.000
_cell.angle_alpha   90.00
_cell.angle_beta   90.00
_cell.angle_gamma   90.00
#
_symmetry.space_group_name_H-M   'P 1'
#
loop_
_entity.id
_entity.type
_entity.pdbx_description
1 polymer ?
#
loop_
_entity_poly.entity_id
_entity_poly.type
_entity_poly.pdbx_seq_one_letter_code
_entity_poly.pdbx_strand_id
1 'polypeptide(L)'
;MMQDSRSRVLVVQEKSGGFRGTGVWKFPTGVVDEGEDICDAAVREVKEETGWMPFEEYAAQPFIQKHDLLKKISEICAAKKEKREYAGFSPVATTTGFSQKKSYLYINSQCLNLED
;
A
#
# COMPACT_ATOMS: atom_id res chain seq x y z
N MET A 1 1.49 3.15 -1.00
CA MET A 1 1.53 3.70 0.36
C MET A 1 0.48 4.77 0.45
N MET A 2 -0.56 4.55 1.26
CA MET A 2 -1.56 5.57 1.57
C MET A 2 -0.97 6.53 2.58
N GLN A 3 -0.63 7.72 2.09
CA GLN A 3 -0.04 8.79 2.88
C GLN A 3 -0.83 10.08 2.63
N ASP A 4 -1.09 10.83 3.70
CA ASP A 4 -1.76 12.13 3.57
C ASP A 4 -0.75 13.27 3.29
N SER A 5 -1.26 14.48 3.10
CA SER A 5 -0.43 15.68 2.88
C SER A 5 0.44 16.05 4.09
N ARG A 6 0.23 15.44 5.26
CA ARG A 6 0.98 15.65 6.51
C ARG A 6 1.98 14.53 6.78
N SER A 7 2.29 13.71 5.79
CA SER A 7 3.20 12.56 5.90
C SER A 7 2.75 11.46 6.87
N ARG A 8 1.47 11.41 7.24
CA ARG A 8 0.92 10.33 8.07
C ARG A 8 0.56 9.15 7.20
N VAL A 9 0.78 7.95 7.71
CA VAL A 9 0.35 6.69 7.10
C VAL A 9 -0.91 6.18 7.76
N LEU A 10 -1.74 5.52 6.97
CA LEU A 10 -2.89 4.81 7.50
C LEU A 10 -2.42 3.48 8.11
N VAL A 11 -2.88 3.20 9.32
CA VAL A 11 -2.55 2.03 10.11
C VAL A 11 -3.75 1.53 10.88
N VAL A 12 -3.70 0.27 11.27
CA VAL A 12 -4.80 -0.45 11.90
C VAL A 12 -4.29 -1.19 13.11
N GLN A 13 -5.15 -1.36 14.11
CA GLN A 13 -4.92 -2.21 15.26
C GLN A 13 -6.01 -3.27 15.30
N GLU A 14 -5.63 -4.54 15.46
CA GLU A 14 -6.58 -5.65 15.47
C GLU A 14 -7.58 -5.53 16.64
N LYS A 15 -8.87 -5.49 16.31
CA LYS A 15 -9.96 -5.58 17.31
C LYS A 15 -10.17 -7.02 17.80
N SER A 16 -9.75 -8.01 17.02
CA SER A 16 -9.82 -9.45 17.27
C SER A 16 -8.67 -10.17 16.56
N GLY A 17 -8.18 -11.28 17.11
CA GLY A 17 -7.05 -12.02 16.54
C GLY A 17 -5.83 -12.06 17.46
N GLY A 18 -4.71 -12.57 16.95
CA GLY A 18 -3.48 -12.78 17.71
C GLY A 18 -2.77 -11.49 18.14
N PHE A 19 -3.06 -10.35 17.49
CA PHE A 19 -2.47 -9.06 17.84
C PHE A 19 -3.41 -8.14 18.62
N ARG A 20 -4.59 -8.61 19.01
CA ARG A 20 -5.54 -7.84 19.83
C ARG A 20 -4.89 -7.43 21.15
N GLY A 21 -4.93 -6.13 21.46
CA GLY A 21 -4.41 -5.59 22.73
C GLY A 21 -2.88 -5.54 22.84
N THR A 22 -2.15 -5.87 21.78
CA THR A 22 -0.67 -5.85 21.78
C THR A 22 -0.07 -4.46 21.59
N GLY A 23 -0.89 -3.46 21.20
CA GLY A 23 -0.37 -2.13 20.87
C GLY A 23 0.24 -2.02 19.46
N VAL A 24 0.31 -3.13 18.70
CA VAL A 24 0.94 -3.16 17.39
C VAL A 24 0.04 -2.50 16.34
N TRP A 25 0.59 -1.51 15.64
CA TRP A 25 -0.01 -0.87 14.47
C TRP A 25 0.58 -1.48 13.21
N LYS A 26 -0.27 -2.01 12.34
CA LYS A 26 0.10 -2.60 11.05
C LYS A 26 -0.54 -1.83 9.90
N PHE A 27 -0.05 -2.00 8.69
CA PHE A 27 -0.78 -1.53 7.51
C PHE A 27 -2.15 -2.21 7.43
N PRO A 28 -3.18 -1.52 6.88
CA PRO A 28 -4.44 -2.17 6.53
C PRO A 28 -4.12 -3.35 5.62
N THR A 29 -4.56 -4.54 6.04
CA THR A 29 -4.34 -5.78 5.30
C THR A 29 -5.68 -6.45 5.15
N GLY A 30 -6.09 -6.71 3.92
CA GLY A 30 -7.34 -7.39 3.63
C GLY A 30 -7.20 -8.34 2.45
N VAL A 31 -8.28 -9.07 2.20
CA VAL A 31 -8.39 -9.94 1.03
C VAL A 31 -9.03 -9.17 -0.11
N VAL A 32 -8.58 -9.46 -1.33
CA VAL A 32 -9.23 -8.98 -2.55
C VAL A 32 -10.32 -9.98 -2.89
N ASP A 33 -11.55 -9.51 -3.10
CA ASP A 33 -12.65 -10.38 -3.50
C ASP A 33 -12.52 -10.82 -4.96
N GLU A 34 -13.14 -11.96 -5.33
CA GLU A 34 -13.07 -12.45 -6.70
C GLU A 34 -13.67 -11.43 -7.69
N GLY A 35 -12.85 -10.96 -8.64
CA GLY A 35 -13.24 -9.96 -9.62
C GLY A 35 -13.12 -8.50 -9.17
N GLU A 36 -12.64 -8.25 -7.94
CA GLU A 36 -12.33 -6.92 -7.42
C GLU A 36 -10.94 -6.44 -7.90
N ASP A 37 -10.80 -5.16 -8.24
CA ASP A 37 -9.48 -4.58 -8.53
C ASP A 37 -8.70 -4.35 -7.23
N ILE A 38 -7.38 -4.54 -7.28
CA ILE A 38 -6.49 -4.40 -6.12
C ILE A 38 -6.58 -3.00 -5.51
N CYS A 39 -6.73 -1.95 -6.33
CA CYS A 39 -6.85 -0.59 -5.83
C CYS A 39 -8.22 -0.37 -5.16
N ASP A 40 -9.28 -0.96 -5.68
CA ASP A 40 -10.63 -0.88 -5.10
C ASP A 40 -10.70 -1.61 -3.76
N ALA A 41 -10.15 -2.83 -3.69
CA ALA A 41 -10.00 -3.58 -2.45
C ALA A 41 -9.21 -2.78 -1.40
N ALA A 42 -8.08 -2.20 -1.80
CA ALA A 42 -7.26 -1.39 -0.90
C ALA A 42 -8.03 -0.16 -0.37
N VAL A 43 -8.85 0.50 -1.20
CA VAL A 43 -9.68 1.64 -0.77
C VAL A 43 -10.81 1.20 0.17
N ARG A 44 -11.42 0.03 -0.06
CA ARG A 44 -12.45 -0.56 0.83
C ARG A 44 -11.88 -0.86 2.21
N GLU A 45 -10.78 -1.60 2.28
CA GLU A 45 -10.08 -1.95 3.52
C GLU A 45 -9.68 -0.70 4.34
N VAL A 46 -9.18 0.33 3.65
CA VAL A 46 -8.87 1.64 4.25
C VAL A 46 -10.08 2.27 4.92
N LYS A 47 -11.28 2.19 4.33
CA LYS A 47 -12.51 2.75 4.90
C LYS A 47 -12.99 1.98 6.12
N GLU A 48 -12.74 0.68 6.16
CA GLU A 48 -13.20 -0.22 7.23
C GLU A 48 -12.31 -0.14 8.48
N GLU A 49 -11.03 0.20 8.33
CA GLU A 49 -10.02 0.06 9.39
C GLU A 49 -9.30 1.37 9.79
N THR A 50 -9.95 2.53 9.77
CA THR A 50 -9.26 3.83 9.84
C THR A 50 -8.51 4.14 11.15
N GLY A 51 -7.20 4.43 11.04
CA GLY A 51 -6.37 5.16 12.00
C GLY A 51 -5.17 5.83 11.31
N TRP A 52 -4.80 7.06 11.68
CA TRP A 52 -3.65 7.79 11.10
C TRP A 52 -2.51 7.91 12.10
N MET A 53 -1.29 7.54 11.71
CA MET A 53 -0.09 7.74 12.52
C MET A 53 1.07 8.35 11.70
N PRO A 54 1.98 9.12 12.33
CA PRO A 54 3.23 9.53 11.68
C PRO A 54 4.01 8.31 11.17
N PHE A 55 4.56 8.40 9.95
CA PHE A 55 5.31 7.30 9.36
C PHE A 55 6.54 6.92 10.18
N GLU A 56 7.20 7.90 10.78
CA GLU A 56 8.38 7.71 11.61
C GLU A 56 8.05 6.90 12.87
N GLU A 57 6.89 7.17 13.47
CA GLU A 57 6.38 6.44 14.63
C GLU A 57 6.02 5.00 14.23
N TYR A 58 5.41 4.80 13.06
CA TYR A 58 5.13 3.48 12.50
C TYR A 58 6.41 2.67 12.29
N ALA A 59 7.40 3.26 11.61
CA ALA A 59 8.65 2.61 11.25
C ALA A 59 9.49 2.27 12.48
N ALA A 60 9.42 3.08 13.54
CA ALA A 60 10.16 2.87 14.79
C ALA A 60 9.59 1.76 15.68
N GLN A 61 8.42 1.19 15.37
CA GLN A 61 7.83 0.12 16.18
C GLN A 61 8.77 -1.09 16.30
N PRO A 62 9.03 -1.61 17.52
CA PRO A 62 9.89 -2.78 17.71
C PRO A 62 9.44 -3.99 16.90
N PHE A 63 8.14 -4.15 16.69
CA PHE A 63 7.56 -5.21 15.86
C PHE A 63 8.01 -5.11 14.39
N ILE A 64 8.01 -3.89 13.82
CA ILE A 64 8.45 -3.64 12.44
C ILE A 64 9.96 -3.88 12.31
N GLN A 65 10.75 -3.45 13.30
CA GLN A 65 12.21 -3.62 13.29
C GLN A 65 12.65 -5.06 13.52
N LYS A 66 11.84 -5.88 14.20
CA LYS A 66 12.15 -7.28 14.52
C LYS A 66 11.99 -8.23 13.33
N HIS A 67 11.13 -7.90 12.36
CA HIS A 67 10.80 -8.77 11.24
C HIS A 67 11.40 -8.23 9.93
N ASP A 68 12.36 -8.94 9.34
CA ASP A 68 13.08 -8.54 8.12
C ASP A 68 12.17 -8.14 6.96
N LEU A 69 11.06 -8.87 6.75
CA LEU A 69 10.08 -8.53 5.71
C LEU A 69 9.43 -7.16 5.99
N LEU A 70 8.99 -6.93 7.23
CA LEU A 70 8.34 -5.67 7.61
C LEU A 70 9.32 -4.50 7.57
N LYS A 71 10.59 -4.75 7.93
CA LYS A 71 11.66 -3.78 7.79
C LYS A 71 11.90 -3.38 6.33
N LYS A 72 12.00 -4.35 5.41
CA LYS A 72 12.13 -4.08 3.97
C LYS A 72 10.93 -3.31 3.41
N ILE A 73 9.71 -3.67 3.84
CA ILE A 73 8.50 -2.94 3.46
C ILE A 73 8.59 -1.48 3.96
N SER A 74 9.03 -1.27 5.20
CA SER A 74 9.25 0.07 5.76
C SER A 74 10.31 0.87 4.97
N GLU A 75 11.40 0.24 4.56
CA GLU A 75 12.45 0.88 3.75
C GLU A 75 11.91 1.32 2.37
N ILE A 76 11.12 0.47 1.70
CA ILE A 76 10.46 0.82 0.43
C ILE A 76 9.47 1.99 0.64
N CYS A 77 8.72 1.98 1.73
CA CYS A 77 7.82 3.08 2.10
C CYS A 77 8.58 4.40 2.29
N ALA A 78 9.74 4.37 2.97
CA ALA A 78 10.61 5.53 3.14
C ALA A 78 11.12 6.04 1.79
N ALA A 79 11.65 5.16 0.94
CA ALA A 79 12.14 5.51 -0.40
C ALA A 79 11.04 6.12 -1.29
N LYS A 80 9.79 5.68 -1.14
CA LYS A 80 8.62 6.24 -1.84
C LYS A 80 8.24 7.63 -1.31
N LYS A 81 8.36 7.87 0.01
CA LYS A 81 8.06 9.16 0.65
C LYS A 81 8.95 10.29 0.12
N GLU A 82 10.23 10.00 -0.10
CA GLU A 82 11.21 10.99 -0.56
C GLU A 82 11.07 11.35 -2.05
N LYS A 83 10.05 10.80 -2.75
CA LYS A 83 9.64 11.13 -4.14
C LYS A 83 10.75 11.04 -5.20
N ARG A 84 11.90 10.42 -4.91
CA ARG A 84 13.06 10.41 -5.83
C ARG A 84 13.61 9.03 -6.19
N GLU A 85 13.34 7.97 -5.42
CA GLU A 85 14.05 6.69 -5.62
C GLU A 85 13.16 5.48 -5.97
N TYR A 86 11.89 5.47 -5.55
CA TYR A 86 11.01 4.33 -5.82
C TYR A 86 9.79 4.70 -6.70
N ALA A 87 9.89 4.41 -8.00
CA ALA A 87 8.85 4.67 -8.99
C ALA A 87 7.65 3.70 -8.85
N GLY A 88 7.91 2.45 -8.45
CA GLY A 88 6.90 1.40 -8.33
C GLY A 88 6.22 1.07 -9.66
N PHE A 89 5.05 0.42 -9.57
CA PHE A 89 4.19 0.12 -10.71
C PHE A 89 2.95 1.00 -10.69
N SER A 90 2.52 1.47 -11.86
CA SER A 90 1.33 2.29 -12.06
C SER A 90 0.33 1.54 -12.95
N PRO A 91 -0.97 1.60 -12.64
CA PRO A 91 -1.99 0.99 -13.48
C PRO A 91 -2.14 1.76 -14.80
N VAL A 92 -2.08 1.03 -15.91
CA VAL A 92 -2.30 1.53 -17.26
C VAL A 92 -3.57 0.86 -17.78
N ALA A 93 -4.60 1.67 -18.02
CA ALA A 93 -5.86 1.17 -18.56
C ALA A 93 -5.66 0.65 -19.99
N THR A 94 -6.12 -0.56 -20.25
CA THR A 94 -6.11 -1.17 -21.58
C THR A 94 -7.49 -1.78 -21.88
N THR A 95 -7.75 -2.01 -23.16
CA THR A 95 -9.02 -2.53 -23.65
C THR A 95 -8.78 -3.81 -24.41
N THR A 96 -9.44 -4.90 -24.02
CA THR A 96 -9.33 -6.18 -24.73
C THR A 96 -10.14 -6.13 -26.03
N GLY A 97 -9.51 -6.44 -27.17
CA GLY A 97 -10.10 -6.29 -28.50
C GLY A 97 -11.38 -7.12 -28.76
N PHE A 98 -11.61 -8.17 -27.96
CA PHE A 98 -12.74 -9.09 -28.14
C PHE A 98 -13.97 -8.77 -27.28
N SER A 99 -13.81 -8.08 -26.14
CA SER A 99 -14.88 -7.92 -25.15
C SER A 99 -15.17 -6.47 -24.76
N GLN A 100 -14.36 -5.50 -25.22
CA GLN A 100 -14.41 -4.09 -24.77
C GLN A 100 -14.33 -3.91 -23.24
N LYS A 101 -13.94 -4.96 -22.52
CA LYS A 101 -13.73 -4.90 -21.07
C LYS A 101 -12.45 -4.13 -20.79
N LYS A 102 -12.56 -3.15 -19.90
CA LYS A 102 -11.41 -2.45 -19.32
C LYS A 102 -10.62 -3.41 -18.45
N SER A 103 -9.31 -3.45 -18.65
CA SER A 103 -8.36 -4.13 -17.77
C SER A 103 -7.22 -3.17 -17.43
N TYR A 104 -6.47 -3.48 -16.37
CA TYR A 104 -5.34 -2.66 -15.93
C TYR A 104 -4.04 -3.47 -16.01
N LEU A 105 -3.03 -2.92 -16.67
CA LEU A 105 -1.67 -3.43 -16.68
C LEU A 105 -0.85 -2.62 -15.68
N TYR A 106 -0.20 -3.28 -14.74
CA TYR A 106 0.67 -2.62 -13.77
C TYR A 106 2.08 -2.59 -14.34
N ILE A 107 2.53 -1.40 -14.78
CA ILE A 107 3.83 -1.21 -15.46
C ILE A 107 4.67 -0.22 -14.66
N ASN A 108 6.00 -0.38 -14.69
CA ASN A 108 6.90 0.60 -14.10
C ASN A 108 6.72 1.95 -14.82
N SER A 109 6.44 3.01 -14.06
CA SER A 109 6.18 4.34 -14.61
C SER A 109 7.38 4.96 -15.34
N GLN A 110 8.60 4.50 -15.08
CA GLN A 110 9.79 4.90 -15.83
C GLN A 110 9.79 4.33 -17.26
N CYS A 111 9.11 3.21 -17.51
CA CYS A 111 8.97 2.62 -18.84
C CYS A 111 7.94 3.35 -19.71
N LEU A 112 7.09 4.20 -19.13
CA LEU A 112 6.11 5.01 -19.87
C LEU A 112 6.73 6.28 -20.49
N ASN A 113 7.96 6.63 -20.11
CA ASN A 113 8.69 7.80 -20.62
C ASN A 113 9.63 7.47 -21.78
N LEU A 114 9.51 6.28 -22.38
CA LEU A 114 10.18 5.94 -23.64
C LEU A 114 9.28 6.41 -24.78
N GLU A 115 9.30 7.71 -25.07
CA GLU A 115 9.00 8.19 -26.43
C GLU A 115 10.32 8.11 -27.24
N ASP A 116 10.22 7.63 -28.48
CA ASP A 116 11.34 7.34 -29.41
C ASP A 116 12.34 8.50 -29.64
#